data_AF-A0A7J9DK00-F1
#
_entry.id   AF-A0A7J9DK00-F1
#
_cell.length_a   1.000
_cell.length_b   1.000
_cell.length_c   1.000
_cell.angle_alpha   90.00
_cell.angle_beta   90.00
_cell.angle_gamma   90.00
#
_symmetry.space_group_name_H-M   'P 1'
#
loop_
_entity.id
_entity.type
_entity.pdbx_description
1 polymer ?
#
loop_
_entity_poly.entity_id
_entity_poly.type
_entity_poly.pdbx_seq_one_letter_code
_entity_poly.pdbx_strand_id
1 'polypeptide(L)'
;NFLRNGGHAVDAAVAASLCLGVVSPGSSGIGGGAFMLIREANGKAQVFDMRETTPMKASQVNNKLIDISICNANLKANGGLSIGVPGQLAGLHKAWKQHGKLPWKRL
;
A
#
# COMPACT_ATOMS: atom_id res chain seq x y z
N ASN A 1 12.46 -10.36 -14.28
CA ASN A 1 13.84 -9.83 -14.30
C ASN A 1 14.49 -9.73 -12.91
N PHE A 2 13.82 -9.23 -11.86
CA PHE A 2 14.44 -9.04 -10.53
C PHE A 2 14.95 -10.32 -9.85
N LEU A 3 14.19 -11.42 -9.88
CA LEU A 3 14.66 -12.72 -9.35
C LEU A 3 15.87 -13.26 -10.11
N ARG A 4 15.86 -13.17 -11.46
CA ARG A 4 16.98 -13.59 -12.31
C ARG A 4 18.25 -12.76 -12.05
N ASN A 5 18.09 -11.51 -11.63
CA ASN A 5 19.18 -10.60 -11.28
C ASN A 5 19.65 -10.77 -9.83
N GLY A 6 19.30 -11.87 -9.16
CA GLY A 6 19.78 -12.20 -7.81
C GLY A 6 19.03 -11.53 -6.66
N GLY A 7 17.89 -10.89 -6.93
CA GLY A 7 17.01 -10.32 -5.91
C GLY A 7 16.16 -11.37 -5.18
N HIS A 8 15.66 -10.99 -4.00
CA HIS A 8 14.73 -11.80 -3.22
C HIS A 8 13.29 -11.67 -3.71
N ALA A 9 12.41 -12.53 -3.18
CA ALA A 9 10.97 -12.47 -3.43
C ALA A 9 10.39 -11.07 -3.14
N VAL A 10 10.89 -10.40 -2.10
CA VAL A 10 10.45 -9.05 -1.70
C VAL A 10 10.86 -7.99 -2.73
N ASP A 11 12.09 -8.06 -3.28
CA ASP A 11 12.52 -7.14 -4.35
C ASP A 11 11.60 -7.27 -5.57
N ALA A 12 11.30 -8.50 -5.97
CA ALA A 12 10.43 -8.77 -7.11
C ALA A 12 8.99 -8.31 -6.86
N ALA A 13 8.45 -8.52 -5.66
CA ALA A 13 7.10 -8.09 -5.28
C ALA A 13 6.96 -6.56 -5.23
N VAL A 14 7.97 -5.87 -4.70
CA VAL A 14 8.02 -4.40 -4.66
C VAL A 14 8.06 -3.83 -6.08
N ALA A 15 8.98 -4.30 -6.92
CA ALA A 15 9.09 -3.83 -8.29
C ALA A 15 7.85 -4.14 -9.13
N ALA A 16 7.23 -5.32 -8.93
CA ALA A 16 5.97 -5.64 -9.58
C ALA A 16 4.84 -4.69 -9.14
N SER A 17 4.74 -4.38 -7.85
CA SER A 17 3.76 -3.44 -7.32
C SER A 17 3.93 -2.03 -7.89
N LEU A 18 5.17 -1.55 -8.02
CA LEU A 18 5.46 -0.24 -8.63
C LEU A 18 5.16 -0.23 -10.13
N CYS A 19 5.51 -1.31 -10.85
CA CYS A 19 5.18 -1.48 -12.26
C CYS A 19 3.66 -1.47 -12.48
N LEU A 20 2.90 -2.22 -11.67
CA LEU A 20 1.44 -2.23 -11.71
C LEU A 20 0.82 -0.86 -11.45
N GLY A 21 1.47 -0.03 -10.62
CA GLY A 21 1.08 1.37 -10.43
C GLY A 21 1.14 2.23 -11.71
N VAL A 22 1.88 1.79 -12.72
CA VAL A 22 1.98 2.45 -14.03
C VAL A 22 1.11 1.77 -15.08
N VAL A 23 1.17 0.43 -15.16
CA VAL A 23 0.49 -0.33 -16.23
C VAL A 23 -0.96 -0.70 -15.91
N SER A 24 -1.37 -0.59 -14.63
CA SER A 24 -2.75 -0.84 -14.17
C SER A 24 -3.21 0.22 -13.15
N PRO A 25 -3.25 1.50 -13.56
CA PRO A 25 -3.48 2.63 -12.65
C PRO A 25 -4.89 2.67 -12.06
N GLY A 26 -5.86 1.96 -12.66
CA GLY A 26 -7.23 1.88 -12.15
C GLY A 26 -7.40 1.00 -10.90
N SER A 27 -6.39 0.22 -10.53
CA SER A 27 -6.46 -0.71 -9.38
C SER A 27 -5.23 -0.71 -8.49
N SER A 28 -4.08 -0.25 -8.98
CA SER A 28 -2.85 -0.18 -8.19
C SER A 28 -2.18 1.17 -8.39
N GLY A 29 -1.49 1.67 -7.36
CA GLY A 29 -0.72 2.89 -7.49
C GLY A 29 -0.23 3.45 -6.17
N ILE A 30 0.71 4.39 -6.26
CA ILE A 30 1.33 5.05 -5.11
C ILE A 30 0.34 5.89 -4.28
N GLY A 31 -0.87 6.14 -4.79
CA GLY A 31 -1.94 6.88 -4.13
C GLY A 31 -2.86 6.05 -3.23
N GLY A 32 -2.63 4.74 -3.10
CA GLY A 32 -3.49 3.85 -2.32
C GLY A 32 -2.78 3.17 -1.14
N GLY A 33 -3.23 1.95 -0.84
CA GLY A 33 -2.69 1.08 0.20
C GLY A 33 -2.49 -0.36 -0.29
N ALA A 34 -1.84 -1.17 0.55
CA ALA A 34 -1.57 -2.57 0.26
C ALA A 34 -1.47 -3.40 1.54
N PHE A 35 -1.48 -4.72 1.38
CA PHE A 35 -1.04 -5.66 2.39
C PHE A 35 0.04 -6.56 1.78
N MET A 36 1.07 -6.89 2.55
CA MET A 36 2.09 -7.85 2.13
C MET A 36 2.31 -8.87 3.23
N LEU A 37 2.11 -10.15 2.90
CA LEU A 37 2.50 -11.28 3.74
C LEU A 37 3.83 -11.82 3.22
N ILE A 38 4.84 -11.84 4.09
CA ILE A 38 6.15 -12.40 3.82
C ILE A 38 6.29 -13.68 4.63
N ARG A 39 6.77 -14.74 3.99
CA ARG A 39 7.22 -15.96 4.65
C ARG A 39 8.69 -16.18 4.32
N GLU A 40 9.53 -16.12 5.33
CA GLU A 40 10.97 -16.35 5.22
C GLU A 40 11.28 -17.84 5.06
N ALA A 41 12.48 -18.15 4.56
CA ALA A 41 12.94 -19.53 4.37
C ALA A 41 13.04 -20.31 5.70
N ASN A 42 13.26 -19.61 6.81
CA ASN A 42 13.26 -20.17 8.17
C ASN A 42 11.84 -20.49 8.71
N GLY A 43 10.79 -20.20 7.93
CA GLY A 43 9.39 -20.42 8.28
C GLY A 43 8.71 -19.27 9.01
N LYS A 44 9.44 -18.22 9.42
CA LYS A 44 8.86 -17.03 10.05
C LYS A 44 7.97 -16.27 9.07
N ALA A 45 6.82 -15.83 9.56
CA ALA A 45 5.88 -15.02 8.80
C ALA A 45 5.76 -13.60 9.38
N GLN A 46 5.61 -12.61 8.51
CA GLN A 46 5.39 -11.22 8.88
C GLN A 46 4.39 -10.59 7.92
N VAL A 47 3.46 -9.80 8.47
CA VAL A 47 2.52 -8.99 7.69
C VAL A 47 2.93 -7.53 7.76
N PHE A 48 2.87 -6.86 6.61
CA PHE A 48 2.96 -5.42 6.49
C PHE A 48 1.59 -4.90 6.12
N ASP A 49 0.96 -4.22 7.07
CA ASP A 49 -0.20 -3.39 6.81
C ASP A 49 0.27 -2.03 6.27
N MET A 50 -0.12 -1.76 5.02
CA MET A 50 0.19 -0.54 4.29
C MET A 50 -1.11 0.15 3.88
N ARG A 51 -2.21 -0.09 4.61
CA ARG A 51 -3.51 0.49 4.33
C ARG A 51 -3.45 2.01 4.48
N GLU A 52 -4.31 2.67 3.72
CA GLU A 52 -4.57 4.08 3.87
C GLU A 52 -5.04 4.38 5.30
N THR A 53 -4.59 5.52 5.83
CA THR A 53 -5.00 5.97 7.16
C THR A 53 -5.95 7.17 7.03
N THR A 54 -6.92 7.26 7.94
CA THR A 54 -7.84 8.41 7.98
C THR A 54 -7.06 9.72 8.19
N PRO A 55 -7.30 10.78 7.39
CA PRO A 55 -6.67 12.08 7.59
C PRO A 55 -6.94 12.64 8.98
N MET A 56 -5.95 13.31 9.58
CA MET A 56 -6.04 13.85 10.95
C MET A 56 -7.17 14.88 11.14
N LYS A 57 -7.56 15.60 10.08
CA LYS A 57 -8.67 16.57 10.08
C LYS A 57 -10.03 15.95 9.77
N ALA A 58 -10.12 14.63 9.59
CA ALA A 58 -11.41 13.99 9.35
C ALA A 58 -12.28 14.10 10.62
N SER A 59 -13.42 14.77 10.51
CA SER A 59 -14.35 14.93 11.62
C SER A 59 -15.02 13.60 11.96
N GLN A 60 -15.05 13.26 13.24
CA GLN A 60 -15.94 12.23 13.77
C GLN A 60 -17.30 12.87 14.03
N VAL A 61 -18.39 12.23 13.61
CA VAL A 61 -19.74 12.63 14.03
C VAL A 61 -20.20 11.62 15.07
N ASN A 62 -20.42 12.06 16.31
CA ASN A 62 -20.91 11.24 17.44
C ASN A 62 -20.05 10.01 17.79
N ASN A 63 -18.71 10.12 17.81
CA ASN A 63 -17.78 8.99 18.07
C ASN A 63 -18.01 7.75 17.18
N LYS A 64 -18.72 7.92 16.06
CA LYS A 64 -18.88 6.92 15.02
C LYS A 64 -18.20 7.46 13.77
N LEU A 65 -17.49 6.58 13.06
CA LEU A 65 -17.23 6.79 11.64
C LEU A 65 -18.60 7.08 11.03
N ILE A 66 -18.73 8.23 10.37
CA ILE A 66 -19.99 8.80 9.86
C ILE A 66 -20.96 7.69 9.45
N ASP A 67 -22.18 7.69 10.00
CA ASP A 67 -23.22 6.76 9.59
C ASP A 67 -23.25 6.73 8.05
N ILE A 68 -22.99 5.54 7.51
CA ILE A 68 -22.81 5.34 6.07
C ILE A 68 -24.03 5.88 5.30
N SER A 69 -25.20 5.88 5.95
CA SER A 69 -26.50 6.33 5.43
C SER A 69 -26.68 7.86 5.39
N ILE A 70 -25.95 8.61 6.22
CA ILE A 70 -26.00 10.09 6.27
C ILE A 70 -24.93 10.70 5.33
N CYS A 71 -23.92 9.91 4.98
CA CYS A 71 -22.80 10.37 4.19
C CYS A 71 -23.15 10.40 2.70
N ASN A 72 -23.00 11.55 2.06
CA ASN A 72 -23.19 11.70 0.62
C ASN A 72 -22.31 10.70 -0.17
N ALA A 73 -22.94 9.74 -0.84
CA ALA A 73 -22.25 8.67 -1.56
C ALA A 73 -21.29 9.20 -2.64
N ASN A 74 -21.60 10.36 -3.23
CA ASN A 74 -20.74 11.00 -4.21
C ASN A 74 -19.43 11.50 -3.57
N LEU A 75 -19.46 12.05 -2.36
CA LEU A 75 -18.26 12.51 -1.65
C LEU A 75 -17.36 11.35 -1.18
N LYS A 76 -17.91 10.14 -1.07
CA LYS A 76 -17.15 8.91 -0.76
C LYS A 76 -16.48 8.30 -1.97
N ALA A 77 -17.05 8.47 -3.15
CA ALA A 77 -16.51 7.91 -4.38
C ALA A 77 -15.58 8.90 -5.10
N ASN A 78 -15.92 10.20 -5.07
CA ASN A 78 -15.35 11.20 -5.95
C ASN A 78 -14.77 12.39 -5.17
N GLY A 79 -13.65 12.93 -5.70
CA GLY A 79 -12.99 14.12 -5.17
C GLY A 79 -12.06 13.84 -3.98
N GLY A 80 -11.40 14.88 -3.46
CA GLY A 80 -10.36 14.70 -2.43
C GLY A 80 -10.84 14.14 -1.09
N LEU A 81 -12.15 14.24 -0.79
CA LEU A 81 -12.73 13.71 0.45
C LEU A 81 -12.87 12.18 0.45
N SER A 82 -12.75 11.52 -0.71
CA SER A 82 -12.74 10.05 -0.79
C SER A 82 -11.37 9.43 -0.49
N ILE A 83 -10.33 10.25 -0.33
CA ILE A 83 -8.94 9.81 -0.27
C ILE A 83 -8.49 9.66 1.19
N GLY A 84 -8.03 8.45 1.55
CA GLY A 84 -7.23 8.22 2.76
C GLY A 84 -5.76 8.58 2.54
N VAL A 85 -5.01 8.82 3.61
CA VAL A 85 -3.56 9.09 3.51
C VAL A 85 -2.86 7.85 2.93
N PRO A 86 -2.22 7.93 1.74
CA PRO A 86 -1.65 6.76 1.07
C PRO A 86 -0.56 6.06 1.89
N GLY A 87 -0.63 4.73 1.96
CA GLY A 87 0.29 3.90 2.75
C GLY A 87 1.19 2.99 1.91
N GLN A 88 0.82 2.70 0.66
CA GLN A 88 1.46 1.67 -0.15
C GLN A 88 2.97 1.89 -0.33
N LEU A 89 3.41 3.08 -0.76
CA LEU A 89 4.83 3.35 -1.03
C LEU A 89 5.68 3.26 0.24
N ALA A 90 5.19 3.81 1.35
CA ALA A 90 5.87 3.76 2.65
C ALA A 90 6.01 2.32 3.15
N GLY A 91 4.95 1.52 3.01
CA GLY A 91 4.96 0.11 3.40
C GLY A 91 5.87 -0.76 2.53
N LEU A 92 5.84 -0.57 1.20
CA LEU A 92 6.72 -1.28 0.27
C LEU A 92 8.19 -0.96 0.55
N HIS A 93 8.52 0.31 0.81
CA HIS A 93 9.87 0.71 1.19
C HIS A 93 10.28 0.11 2.54
N LYS A 94 9.38 0.03 3.52
CA LYS A 94 9.64 -0.63 4.81
C LYS A 94 9.90 -2.13 4.64
N ALA A 95 9.09 -2.83 3.85
CA ALA A 95 9.27 -4.26 3.55
C ALA A 95 10.60 -4.50 2.83
N TRP A 96 10.92 -3.69 1.82
CA TRP A 96 12.21 -3.72 1.13
C TRP A 96 13.39 -3.46 2.08
N LYS A 97 13.30 -2.45 2.95
CA LYS A 97 14.38 -2.12 3.90
C LYS A 97 14.68 -3.27 4.86
N GLN A 98 13.69 -4.10 5.18
CA GLN A 98 13.84 -5.25 6.09
C GLN A 98 14.26 -6.54 5.38
N HIS A 99 13.78 -6.78 4.16
CA HIS A 99 13.86 -8.09 3.50
C HIS A 99 14.41 -8.07 2.06
N GLY A 100 14.57 -6.88 1.50
CA GLY A 100 15.10 -6.66 0.15
C GLY A 100 16.61 -6.87 0.07
N LYS A 101 17.10 -7.09 -1.14
CA LYS A 101 18.52 -7.33 -1.44
C LYS A 101 19.05 -6.40 -2.52
N LEU A 102 18.24 -6.03 -3.49
CA LEU A 102 18.65 -5.11 -4.56
C LEU A 102 18.54 -3.65 -4.08
N PRO A 103 19.35 -2.71 -4.62
CA PRO A 103 19.23 -1.30 -4.26
C PRO A 103 17.84 -0.74 -4.62
N TRP A 104 17.23 0.07 -3.75
CA TRP A 104 15.89 0.64 -3.98
C TRP A 104 15.76 1.35 -5.34
N LYS A 105 16.77 2.15 -5.73
CA LYS A 105 16.81 2.87 -7.01
C LYS A 105 16.71 1.94 -8.24
N ARG A 106 17.01 0.64 -8.07
CA ARG A 106 16.95 -0.35 -9.14
C ARG A 106 15.54 -0.93 -9.33
N LEU A 107 14.68 -0.88 -8.31
CA LEU A 107 13.35 -1.48 -8.31
C LEU A 107 12.32 -0.68 -9.11
#